data_AF-A0A2P2IEF1-F1
#
_entry.id   AF-A0A2P2IEF1-F1
#
_cell.length_a   1.000
_cell.length_b   1.000
_cell.length_c   1.000
_cell.angle_alpha   90.00
_cell.angle_beta   90.00
_cell.angle_gamma   90.00
#
_symmetry.space_group_name_H-M   'P 1'
#
loop_
_entity.id
_entity.type
_entity.pdbx_description
1 polymer ?
#
loop_
_entity_poly.entity_id
_entity_poly.type
_entity_poly.pdbx_seq_one_letter_code
_entity_poly.pdbx_strand_id
1 'polypeptide(L)'
;LIIRFEEQLPCRTGPQTQNARSNVEQNKECIIQISRYRFGLVISGLTKILQRVNELRPHGHDFEKNYYESLVIVLDTLEKCLSSQPRDAIPYDDVINVRLLLREICQFIDLSLDSAMANQIKNYASKVLFALSLNNFGVVFNRISARLAELGSSNTEENPDYSDIELMQHINVDIHRLVKLLVETNLKFRTLRKNAQIVLMTSLERAIWNWMETYPTEFAELQSTPNDDLTNCCEMMFEHLDGFAENSKKRAQVWPLQ
;
A
#
# COMPACT_ATOMS: atom_id res chain seq x y z
N LEU A 1 -27.01 6.57 -2.13
CA LEU A 1 -26.18 5.95 -3.20
C LEU A 1 -25.27 4.86 -2.65
N ILE A 2 -24.40 5.14 -1.67
CA ILE A 2 -23.50 4.14 -1.05
C ILE A 2 -24.22 2.88 -0.57
N ILE A 3 -25.36 3.03 0.13
CA ILE A 3 -26.18 1.88 0.58
C ILE A 3 -26.64 1.03 -0.61
N ARG A 4 -27.18 1.66 -1.66
CA ARG A 4 -27.61 0.96 -2.89
C ARG A 4 -26.45 0.25 -3.57
N PHE A 5 -25.26 0.87 -3.59
CA PHE A 5 -24.05 0.25 -4.12
C PHE A 5 -23.68 -1.00 -3.33
N GLU A 6 -23.72 -0.97 -1.99
CA GLU A 6 -23.50 -2.15 -1.15
C GLU A 6 -24.53 -3.25 -1.39
N GLU A 7 -25.81 -2.91 -1.43
CA GLU A 7 -26.91 -3.87 -1.62
C GLU A 7 -26.82 -4.60 -2.97
N GLN A 8 -26.17 -4.00 -3.96
CA GLN A 8 -26.01 -4.57 -5.30
C GLN A 8 -24.73 -5.39 -5.47
N LEU A 9 -23.89 -5.52 -4.44
CA LEU A 9 -22.68 -6.34 -4.52
C LEU A 9 -23.01 -7.83 -4.73
N PRO A 10 -22.16 -8.57 -5.48
CA PRO A 10 -22.35 -10.01 -5.71
C PRO A 10 -22.53 -10.83 -4.42
N CYS A 11 -21.87 -10.48 -3.32
CA CYS A 11 -22.01 -11.17 -2.04
C CYS A 11 -23.40 -11.02 -1.40
N ARG A 12 -24.19 -10.01 -1.81
CA ARG A 12 -25.56 -9.76 -1.33
C ARG A 12 -26.64 -10.32 -2.25
N THR A 13 -26.36 -10.32 -3.54
CA THR A 13 -27.37 -10.60 -4.59
C THR A 13 -27.13 -11.93 -5.32
N GLY A 14 -25.96 -12.55 -5.13
CA GLY A 14 -25.56 -13.74 -5.85
C GLY A 14 -25.09 -13.46 -7.29
N PRO A 15 -25.20 -14.45 -8.20
CA PRO A 15 -24.77 -14.31 -9.59
C PRO A 15 -25.43 -13.13 -10.30
N GLN A 16 -24.60 -12.23 -10.81
CA GLN A 16 -25.06 -10.97 -11.42
C GLN A 16 -25.54 -11.17 -12.86
N THR A 17 -26.72 -10.65 -13.18
CA THR A 17 -27.17 -10.46 -14.58
C THR A 17 -26.43 -9.29 -15.23
N GLN A 18 -26.43 -9.22 -16.57
CA GLN A 18 -25.81 -8.12 -17.30
C GLN A 18 -26.34 -6.74 -16.86
N ASN A 19 -27.66 -6.63 -16.66
CA ASN A 19 -28.29 -5.40 -16.18
C ASN A 19 -27.83 -5.03 -14.76
N ALA A 20 -27.69 -6.01 -13.88
CA ALA A 20 -27.24 -5.77 -12.50
C ALA A 20 -25.78 -5.28 -12.47
N ARG A 21 -24.90 -5.85 -13.30
CA ARG A 21 -23.51 -5.35 -13.48
C ARG A 21 -23.46 -3.92 -13.98
N SER A 22 -24.29 -3.58 -14.97
CA SER A 22 -24.39 -2.21 -15.50
C SER A 22 -24.82 -1.21 -14.42
N ASN A 23 -25.75 -1.59 -13.55
CA ASN A 23 -26.22 -0.74 -12.47
C ASN A 23 -25.13 -0.51 -11.40
N VAL A 24 -24.36 -1.54 -11.06
CA VAL A 24 -23.21 -1.41 -10.13
C VAL A 24 -22.17 -0.46 -10.71
N GLU A 25 -21.81 -0.58 -11.99
CA GLU A 25 -20.83 0.29 -12.63
C GLU A 25 -21.33 1.74 -12.71
N GLN A 26 -22.62 1.96 -13.00
CA GLN A 26 -23.20 3.30 -12.97
C GLN A 26 -23.16 3.91 -11.57
N ASN A 27 -23.48 3.13 -10.53
CA ASN A 27 -23.42 3.60 -9.14
C ASN A 27 -21.98 3.94 -8.74
N LYS A 28 -21.03 3.11 -9.15
CA LYS A 28 -19.59 3.33 -8.94
C LYS A 28 -19.11 4.63 -9.59
N GLU A 29 -19.46 4.87 -10.86
CA GLU A 29 -19.09 6.12 -11.54
C GLU A 29 -19.69 7.34 -10.82
N CYS A 30 -20.95 7.26 -10.40
CA CYS A 30 -21.57 8.31 -9.59
C CYS A 30 -20.84 8.54 -8.26
N ILE A 31 -20.42 7.46 -7.57
CA ILE A 31 -19.66 7.54 -6.31
C ILE A 31 -18.30 8.23 -6.54
N ILE A 32 -17.60 7.89 -7.62
CA ILE A 32 -16.32 8.51 -8.00
C ILE A 32 -16.50 10.00 -8.23
N GLN A 33 -17.53 10.42 -8.98
CA GLN A 33 -17.81 11.83 -9.21
C GLN A 33 -18.14 12.58 -7.90
N ILE A 34 -18.92 11.98 -7.01
CA ILE A 34 -19.25 12.56 -5.70
C ILE A 34 -18.00 12.68 -4.82
N SER A 35 -17.07 11.73 -4.89
CA SER A 35 -15.85 11.71 -4.08
C SER A 35 -14.99 12.96 -4.28
N ARG A 36 -15.06 13.61 -5.45
CA ARG A 36 -14.35 14.87 -5.74
C ARG A 36 -14.81 16.05 -4.88
N TYR A 37 -16.02 15.99 -4.34
CA TYR A 37 -16.61 17.08 -3.55
C TYR A 37 -16.88 16.68 -2.09
N ARG A 38 -17.04 15.38 -1.83
CA ARG A 38 -17.40 14.82 -0.52
C ARG A 38 -16.48 13.64 -0.17
N PHE A 39 -15.17 13.84 -0.31
CA PHE A 39 -14.16 12.81 -0.17
C PHE A 39 -14.28 12.00 1.13
N GLY A 40 -14.20 12.65 2.30
CA GLY A 40 -14.29 11.96 3.59
C GLY A 40 -15.54 11.11 3.76
N LEU A 41 -16.70 11.61 3.33
CA LEU A 41 -17.96 10.86 3.42
C LEU A 41 -17.93 9.60 2.54
N VAL A 42 -17.44 9.74 1.31
CA VAL A 42 -17.34 8.62 0.36
C VAL A 42 -16.35 7.58 0.85
N ILE A 43 -15.14 8.01 1.24
CA ILE A 43 -14.11 7.11 1.77
C ILE A 43 -14.60 6.41 3.03
N SER A 44 -15.17 7.15 4.00
CA SER A 44 -15.74 6.54 5.20
C SER A 44 -16.82 5.50 4.89
N GLY A 45 -17.71 5.80 3.94
CA GLY A 45 -18.76 4.89 3.51
C GLY A 45 -18.22 3.63 2.83
N LEU A 46 -17.25 3.77 1.92
CA LEU A 46 -16.62 2.65 1.23
C LEU A 46 -15.75 1.80 2.17
N THR A 47 -15.01 2.40 3.10
CA THR A 47 -14.26 1.67 4.15
C THR A 47 -15.19 0.82 5.01
N LYS A 48 -16.36 1.36 5.39
CA LYS A 48 -17.38 0.61 6.13
C LYS A 48 -17.98 -0.55 5.32
N ILE A 49 -18.16 -0.38 4.02
CA ILE A 49 -18.59 -1.48 3.13
C ILE A 49 -17.48 -2.54 3.07
N LEU A 50 -16.23 -2.14 2.88
CA LEU A 50 -15.09 -3.05 2.80
C LEU A 50 -14.99 -3.93 4.07
N GLN A 51 -15.13 -3.32 5.25
CA GLN A 51 -15.19 -4.02 6.54
C GLN A 51 -16.31 -5.07 6.56
N ARG A 52 -17.55 -4.66 6.26
CA ARG A 52 -18.71 -5.56 6.25
C ARG A 52 -18.57 -6.70 5.25
N VAL A 53 -18.03 -6.43 4.06
CA VAL A 53 -17.79 -7.47 3.05
C VAL A 53 -16.72 -8.44 3.55
N ASN A 54 -15.64 -7.94 4.16
CA ASN A 54 -14.56 -8.79 4.67
C ASN A 54 -15.04 -9.73 5.79
N GLU A 55 -15.92 -9.26 6.67
CA GLU A 55 -16.57 -10.05 7.73
C GLU A 55 -17.40 -11.23 7.19
N LEU A 56 -17.87 -11.15 5.93
CA LEU A 56 -18.66 -12.21 5.28
C LEU A 56 -17.80 -13.34 4.70
N ARG A 57 -16.52 -13.45 5.06
CA ARG A 57 -15.60 -14.46 4.51
C ARG A 57 -16.24 -15.86 4.52
N PRO A 58 -16.54 -16.43 3.34
CA PRO A 58 -17.41 -17.59 3.25
C PRO A 58 -16.67 -18.90 3.53
N HIS A 59 -17.44 -19.92 3.91
CA HIS A 59 -17.00 -21.30 4.06
C HIS A 59 -17.63 -22.14 2.94
N GLY A 60 -17.23 -21.91 1.67
CA GLY A 60 -17.76 -22.64 0.50
C GLY A 60 -17.49 -21.98 -0.86
N HIS A 61 -17.38 -22.78 -1.93
CA HIS A 61 -16.80 -22.41 -3.23
C HIS A 61 -17.58 -21.35 -4.05
N ASP A 62 -18.91 -21.41 -4.14
CA ASP A 62 -19.69 -20.44 -4.93
C ASP A 62 -19.84 -19.08 -4.22
N PHE A 63 -19.95 -19.13 -2.89
CA PHE A 63 -19.96 -17.93 -2.06
C PHE A 63 -18.60 -17.23 -2.07
N GLU A 64 -17.52 -18.00 -2.17
CA GLU A 64 -16.15 -17.51 -2.26
C GLU A 64 -15.92 -16.61 -3.49
N LYS A 65 -16.40 -17.02 -4.67
CA LYS A 65 -16.28 -16.20 -5.87
C LYS A 65 -16.99 -14.85 -5.73
N ASN A 66 -18.25 -14.87 -5.28
CA ASN A 66 -19.05 -13.65 -5.12
C ASN A 66 -18.46 -12.72 -4.04
N TYR A 67 -17.87 -13.29 -2.99
CA TYR A 67 -17.13 -12.55 -1.96
C TYR A 67 -15.91 -11.82 -2.56
N TYR A 68 -15.04 -12.52 -3.28
CA TYR A 68 -13.86 -11.90 -3.91
C TYR A 68 -14.24 -10.87 -4.97
N GLU A 69 -15.25 -11.14 -5.81
CA GLU A 69 -15.74 -10.18 -6.80
C GLU A 69 -16.26 -8.90 -6.14
N SER A 70 -16.94 -9.02 -4.99
CA SER A 70 -17.41 -7.86 -4.23
C SER A 70 -16.25 -7.06 -3.64
N LEU A 71 -15.23 -7.71 -3.09
CA LEU A 71 -14.03 -7.04 -2.60
C LEU A 71 -13.32 -6.29 -3.73
N VAL A 72 -13.16 -6.91 -4.91
CA VAL A 72 -12.57 -6.26 -6.08
C VAL A 72 -13.35 -5.00 -6.47
N ILE A 73 -14.69 -5.07 -6.55
CA ILE A 73 -15.53 -3.92 -6.90
C ILE A 73 -15.34 -2.78 -5.91
N VAL A 74 -15.30 -3.07 -4.60
CA VAL A 74 -15.13 -2.06 -3.56
C VAL A 74 -13.72 -1.45 -3.61
N LEU A 75 -12.68 -2.27 -3.74
CA LEU A 75 -11.29 -1.82 -3.83
C LEU A 75 -11.02 -1.00 -5.10
N ASP A 76 -11.54 -1.42 -6.26
CA ASP A 76 -11.44 -0.65 -7.52
C ASP A 76 -12.17 0.69 -7.39
N THR A 77 -13.32 0.73 -6.72
CA THR A 77 -14.04 1.98 -6.47
C THR A 77 -13.25 2.92 -5.55
N LEU A 78 -12.64 2.37 -4.48
CA LEU A 78 -11.78 3.12 -3.55
C LEU A 78 -10.57 3.71 -4.27
N GLU A 79 -9.88 2.90 -5.08
CA GLU A 79 -8.73 3.33 -5.89
C GLU A 79 -9.11 4.51 -6.78
N LYS A 80 -10.18 4.38 -7.57
CA LYS A 80 -10.62 5.47 -8.47
C LYS A 80 -11.04 6.73 -7.73
N CYS A 81 -11.65 6.61 -6.55
CA CYS A 81 -11.99 7.77 -5.72
C CYS A 81 -10.72 8.51 -5.27
N LEU A 82 -9.70 7.77 -4.81
CA LEU A 82 -8.43 8.32 -4.36
C LEU A 82 -7.65 8.97 -5.52
N SER A 83 -7.54 8.28 -6.65
CA SER A 83 -6.86 8.76 -7.85
C SER A 83 -7.53 9.98 -8.50
N SER A 84 -8.81 10.23 -8.18
CA SER A 84 -9.55 11.39 -8.70
C SER A 84 -9.38 12.68 -7.90
N GLN A 85 -8.66 12.64 -6.77
CA GLN A 85 -8.46 13.82 -5.93
C GLN A 85 -7.40 14.76 -6.54
N PRO A 86 -7.62 16.09 -6.52
CA PRO A 86 -6.57 17.04 -6.87
C PRO A 86 -5.40 16.94 -5.88
N ARG A 87 -4.19 17.28 -6.33
CA ARG A 87 -2.96 17.20 -5.50
C ARG A 87 -2.88 18.25 -4.38
N ASP A 88 -3.93 19.04 -4.18
CA ASP A 88 -3.95 20.18 -3.26
C ASP A 88 -4.80 19.91 -2.00
N ALA A 89 -4.11 19.95 -0.86
CA ALA A 89 -4.57 20.03 0.53
C ALA A 89 -5.87 19.28 0.89
N ILE A 90 -5.69 18.06 1.39
CA ILE A 90 -6.75 17.27 2.04
C ILE A 90 -7.21 18.00 3.32
N PRO A 91 -8.52 18.26 3.52
CA PRO A 91 -9.07 18.76 4.77
C PRO A 91 -8.71 17.85 5.97
N TYR A 92 -8.43 18.45 7.14
CA TYR A 92 -8.00 17.72 8.35
C TYR A 92 -8.92 16.55 8.76
N ASP A 93 -10.23 16.70 8.58
CA ASP A 93 -11.24 15.67 8.91
C ASP A 93 -11.07 14.38 8.08
N ASP A 94 -10.44 14.46 6.92
CA ASP A 94 -10.23 13.31 6.04
C ASP A 94 -9.04 12.45 6.50
N VAL A 95 -8.13 12.99 7.34
CA VAL A 95 -6.98 12.24 7.86
C VAL A 95 -7.42 11.04 8.72
N ILE A 96 -8.50 11.19 9.49
CA ILE A 96 -9.05 10.09 10.28
C ILE A 96 -9.58 8.98 9.35
N ASN A 97 -10.32 9.37 8.31
CA ASN A 97 -10.85 8.43 7.32
C ASN A 97 -9.72 7.71 6.56
N VAL A 98 -8.64 8.42 6.23
CA VAL A 98 -7.43 7.86 5.62
C VAL A 98 -6.74 6.85 6.54
N ARG A 99 -6.60 7.13 7.84
CA ARG A 99 -6.00 6.18 8.80
C ARG A 99 -6.86 4.93 8.96
N LEU A 100 -8.18 5.09 9.02
CA LEU A 100 -9.11 3.96 9.06
C LEU A 100 -9.01 3.11 7.80
N LEU A 101 -9.03 3.75 6.63
CA LEU A 101 -8.86 3.04 5.35
C LEU A 101 -7.52 2.30 5.30
N LEU A 102 -6.40 2.96 5.65
CA LEU A 102 -5.08 2.34 5.66
C LEU A 102 -5.06 1.06 6.51
N ARG A 103 -5.65 1.09 7.71
CA ARG A 103 -5.76 -0.09 8.58
C ARG A 103 -6.53 -1.24 7.92
N GLU A 104 -7.60 -0.95 7.20
CA GLU A 104 -8.35 -1.99 6.50
C GLU A 104 -7.57 -2.53 5.30
N ILE A 105 -6.87 -1.67 4.54
CA ILE A 105 -6.09 -2.08 3.38
C ILE A 105 -4.93 -3.01 3.75
N CYS A 106 -4.25 -2.78 4.88
CA CYS A 106 -3.17 -3.66 5.36
C CYS A 106 -3.62 -5.13 5.45
N GLN A 107 -4.85 -5.40 5.92
CA GLN A 107 -5.37 -6.77 6.03
C GLN A 107 -5.43 -7.53 4.71
N PHE A 108 -5.49 -6.81 3.59
CA PHE A 108 -5.56 -7.38 2.24
C PHE A 108 -4.17 -7.51 1.59
N ILE A 109 -3.21 -6.68 1.98
CA ILE A 109 -1.81 -6.80 1.55
C ILE A 109 -1.20 -8.07 2.17
N ASP A 110 -1.48 -8.30 3.45
CA ASP A 110 -0.88 -9.38 4.26
C ASP A 110 -1.57 -10.74 4.07
N LEU A 111 -2.47 -10.87 3.08
CA LEU A 111 -3.19 -12.11 2.82
C LEU A 111 -2.21 -13.25 2.50
N SER A 112 -2.04 -14.23 3.38
CA SER A 112 -1.13 -15.37 3.13
C SER A 112 -1.71 -16.43 2.18
N LEU A 113 -2.87 -16.19 1.56
CA LEU A 113 -3.54 -17.13 0.68
C LEU A 113 -2.94 -17.12 -0.73
N ASP A 114 -2.52 -18.29 -1.21
CA ASP A 114 -2.04 -18.49 -2.57
C ASP A 114 -3.17 -18.96 -3.47
N SER A 115 -3.98 -18.02 -3.96
CA SER A 115 -5.01 -18.27 -4.96
C SER A 115 -5.07 -17.12 -5.97
N ALA A 116 -5.50 -17.39 -7.19
CA ALA A 116 -5.64 -16.35 -8.22
C ALA A 116 -6.55 -15.20 -7.75
N MET A 117 -7.61 -15.54 -7.01
CA MET A 117 -8.54 -14.55 -6.44
C MET A 117 -7.88 -13.73 -5.32
N ALA A 118 -7.14 -14.36 -4.40
CA ALA A 118 -6.42 -13.65 -3.34
C ALA A 118 -5.34 -12.73 -3.92
N ASN A 119 -4.60 -13.17 -4.95
CA ASN A 119 -3.62 -12.35 -5.65
C ASN A 119 -4.27 -11.15 -6.34
N GLN A 120 -5.47 -11.32 -6.91
CA GLN A 120 -6.23 -10.20 -7.46
C GLN A 120 -6.62 -9.19 -6.37
N ILE A 121 -7.04 -9.65 -5.18
CA ILE A 121 -7.31 -8.76 -4.05
C ILE A 121 -6.07 -7.98 -3.63
N LYS A 122 -4.93 -8.65 -3.46
CA LYS A 122 -3.64 -7.99 -3.16
C LYS A 122 -3.30 -6.92 -4.17
N ASN A 123 -3.47 -7.22 -5.47
CA ASN A 123 -3.19 -6.26 -6.53
C ASN A 123 -4.07 -5.01 -6.42
N TYR A 124 -5.38 -5.16 -6.17
CA TYR A 124 -6.27 -4.02 -5.98
C TYR A 124 -5.98 -3.27 -4.67
N ALA A 125 -5.68 -3.97 -3.57
CA ALA A 125 -5.26 -3.36 -2.31
C ALA A 125 -3.98 -2.53 -2.48
N SER A 126 -2.99 -3.04 -3.23
CA SER A 126 -1.77 -2.31 -3.58
C SER A 126 -2.07 -1.06 -4.39
N LYS A 127 -3.00 -1.11 -5.36
CA LYS A 127 -3.40 0.09 -6.11
C LYS A 127 -4.10 1.12 -5.23
N VAL A 128 -4.95 0.69 -4.31
CA VAL A 128 -5.58 1.58 -3.32
C VAL A 128 -4.51 2.24 -2.45
N LEU A 129 -3.53 1.47 -1.95
CA LEU A 129 -2.44 2.01 -1.12
C LEU A 129 -1.55 3.00 -1.89
N PHE A 130 -1.23 2.68 -3.15
CA PHE A 130 -0.51 3.58 -4.05
C PHE A 130 -1.27 4.90 -4.24
N ALA A 131 -2.55 4.82 -4.62
CA ALA A 131 -3.41 5.99 -4.82
C ALA A 131 -3.58 6.81 -3.52
N LEU A 132 -3.72 6.15 -2.36
CA LEU A 132 -3.80 6.78 -1.06
C LEU A 132 -2.54 7.60 -0.76
N SER A 133 -1.37 7.01 -1.01
CA SER A 133 -0.07 7.60 -0.72
C SER A 133 0.29 8.79 -1.62
N LEU A 134 -0.36 8.96 -2.77
CA LEU A 134 -0.16 10.15 -3.63
C LEU A 134 -0.37 11.45 -2.84
N ASN A 135 -1.46 11.52 -2.07
CA ASN A 135 -1.81 12.71 -1.29
C ASN A 135 -1.62 12.51 0.23
N ASN A 136 -1.40 11.26 0.69
CA ASN A 136 -1.28 10.93 2.11
C ASN A 136 0.02 10.19 2.46
N PHE A 137 1.10 10.44 1.71
CA PHE A 137 2.40 9.82 1.95
C PHE A 137 2.81 9.86 3.43
N GLY A 138 2.65 11.01 4.10
CA GLY A 138 3.01 11.17 5.50
C GLY A 138 2.29 10.20 6.45
N VAL A 139 1.03 9.84 6.17
CA VAL A 139 0.28 8.89 7.01
C VAL A 139 0.87 7.48 6.89
N VAL A 140 1.18 7.05 5.66
CA VAL A 140 1.75 5.71 5.41
C VAL A 140 3.21 5.66 5.90
N PHE A 141 4.00 6.68 5.60
CA PHE A 141 5.38 6.82 6.06
C PHE A 141 5.48 6.75 7.59
N ASN A 142 4.63 7.49 8.31
CA ASN A 142 4.65 7.47 9.78
C ASN A 142 4.30 6.09 10.34
N ARG A 143 3.45 5.31 9.65
CA ARG A 143 3.13 3.94 10.04
C ARG A 143 4.35 3.02 9.88
N ILE A 144 5.03 3.12 8.74
CA ILE A 144 6.29 2.38 8.47
C ILE A 144 7.35 2.75 9.53
N SER A 145 7.61 4.05 9.71
CA SER A 145 8.62 4.55 10.68
C SER A 145 8.30 4.11 12.12
N ALA A 146 7.03 4.15 12.54
CA ALA A 146 6.62 3.66 13.85
C ALA A 146 6.94 2.16 14.02
N ARG A 147 6.67 1.34 13.00
CA ARG A 147 7.00 -0.09 13.03
C ARG A 147 8.51 -0.33 13.13
N LEU A 148 9.31 0.42 12.38
CA LEU A 148 10.78 0.31 12.45
C LEU A 148 11.29 0.69 13.84
N ALA A 149 10.72 1.73 14.47
CA ALA A 149 11.09 2.13 15.81
C ALA A 149 10.72 1.08 16.88
N GLU A 150 9.54 0.46 16.75
CA GLU A 150 9.08 -0.62 17.63
C GLU A 150 10.02 -1.84 17.55
N LEU A 151 10.30 -2.31 16.33
CA LEU A 151 11.19 -3.45 16.08
C LEU A 151 12.65 -3.19 16.48
N GLY A 152 13.10 -1.93 16.44
CA GLY A 152 14.44 -1.54 16.91
C GLY A 152 14.55 -1.43 18.42
N SER A 153 13.43 -1.27 19.14
CA SER A 153 13.40 -1.12 20.60
C SER A 153 13.11 -2.45 21.32
N SER A 154 12.38 -3.37 20.67
CA SER A 154 11.96 -4.65 21.25
C SER A 154 13.00 -5.76 21.05
N ASN A 155 13.64 -6.19 22.13
CA ASN A 155 14.66 -7.25 22.13
C ASN A 155 14.13 -8.63 22.56
N THR A 156 12.82 -8.86 22.59
CA THR A 156 12.27 -10.11 23.15
C THR A 156 11.14 -10.75 22.36
N GLU A 157 10.67 -10.17 21.25
CA GLU A 157 9.64 -10.82 20.43
C GLU A 157 10.20 -12.05 19.70
N GLU A 158 9.60 -13.21 19.99
CA GLU A 158 9.91 -14.48 19.32
C GLU A 158 9.34 -14.54 17.90
N ASN A 159 8.26 -13.80 17.61
CA ASN A 159 7.63 -13.75 16.29
C ASN A 159 7.23 -12.30 15.92
N PRO A 160 8.19 -11.47 15.47
CA PRO A 160 7.92 -10.08 15.15
C PRO A 160 7.09 -9.95 13.86
N ASP A 161 6.16 -9.00 13.83
CA ASP A 161 5.35 -8.66 12.66
C ASP A 161 6.07 -7.60 11.80
N TYR A 162 6.35 -7.95 10.54
CA TYR A 162 7.05 -7.08 9.57
C TYR A 162 6.12 -6.45 8.53
N SER A 163 4.82 -6.73 8.59
CA SER A 163 3.87 -6.41 7.52
C SER A 163 3.82 -4.92 7.19
N ASP A 164 3.91 -4.07 8.22
CA ASP A 164 3.93 -2.62 8.01
C ASP A 164 5.21 -2.11 7.30
N ILE A 165 6.33 -2.85 7.34
CA ILE A 165 7.54 -2.52 6.56
C ILE A 165 7.28 -2.75 5.06
N GLU A 166 6.57 -3.83 4.73
CA GLU A 166 6.24 -4.20 3.35
C GLU A 166 5.24 -3.22 2.71
N LEU A 167 4.66 -2.26 3.45
CA LEU A 167 3.89 -1.18 2.83
C LEU A 167 4.76 -0.31 1.91
N MET A 168 6.07 -0.25 2.16
CA MET A 168 7.01 0.56 1.38
C MET A 168 7.05 0.18 -0.11
N GLN A 169 6.84 -1.10 -0.45
CA GLN A 169 6.80 -1.56 -1.84
C GLN A 169 5.48 -1.24 -2.56
N HIS A 170 4.46 -0.73 -1.86
CA HIS A 170 3.12 -0.49 -2.42
C HIS A 170 2.75 0.99 -2.51
N ILE A 171 3.62 1.90 -2.07
CA ILE A 171 3.38 3.34 -2.06
C ILE A 171 3.96 4.04 -3.28
N ASN A 172 3.36 5.17 -3.62
CA ASN A 172 3.85 6.09 -4.62
C ASN A 172 5.01 6.92 -4.05
N VAL A 173 6.19 6.73 -4.64
CA VAL A 173 7.45 7.34 -4.21
C VAL A 173 8.00 8.14 -5.39
N ASP A 174 8.02 9.47 -5.27
CA ASP A 174 8.84 10.38 -6.09
C ASP A 174 10.26 10.48 -5.47
N ILE A 175 11.18 11.17 -6.14
CA ILE A 175 12.56 11.29 -5.66
C ILE A 175 12.68 11.87 -4.24
N HIS A 176 11.83 12.83 -3.86
CA HIS A 176 11.89 13.45 -2.53
C HIS A 176 11.42 12.47 -1.45
N ARG A 177 10.37 11.70 -1.76
CA ARG A 177 9.87 10.62 -0.89
C ARG A 177 10.87 9.48 -0.79
N LEU A 178 11.59 9.18 -1.88
CA LEU A 178 12.64 8.17 -1.89
C LEU A 178 13.78 8.55 -0.94
N VAL A 179 14.30 9.77 -1.06
CA VAL A 179 15.31 10.32 -0.14
C VAL A 179 14.82 10.20 1.30
N LYS A 180 13.57 10.57 1.58
CA LYS A 180 12.98 10.47 2.92
C LYS A 180 12.90 9.03 3.45
N LEU A 181 12.58 8.04 2.61
CA LEU A 181 12.61 6.62 2.98
C LEU A 181 14.03 6.12 3.25
N LEU A 182 15.01 6.56 2.44
CA LEU A 182 16.41 6.17 2.63
C LEU A 182 17.00 6.76 3.92
N VAL A 183 16.71 8.03 4.23
CA VAL A 183 17.11 8.66 5.50
C VAL A 183 16.57 7.86 6.68
N GLU A 184 15.28 7.51 6.68
CA GLU A 184 14.67 6.73 7.75
C GLU A 184 15.28 5.32 7.84
N THR A 185 15.51 4.68 6.70
CA THR A 185 16.17 3.37 6.61
C THR A 185 17.55 3.43 7.26
N ASN A 186 18.41 4.35 6.84
CA ASN A 186 19.77 4.51 7.36
C ASN A 186 19.76 4.77 8.88
N LEU A 187 18.84 5.59 9.37
CA LEU A 187 18.71 5.88 10.79
C LEU A 187 18.34 4.64 11.62
N LYS A 188 17.48 3.77 11.09
CA LYS A 188 16.93 2.62 11.84
C LYS A 188 17.70 1.32 11.59
N PHE A 189 18.40 1.18 10.47
CA PHE A 189 18.95 -0.10 10.00
C PHE A 189 19.74 -0.86 11.06
N ARG A 190 20.67 -0.17 11.74
CA ARG A 190 21.55 -0.79 12.76
C ARG A 190 20.82 -1.17 14.05
N THR A 191 19.67 -0.57 14.33
CA THR A 191 18.85 -0.92 15.51
C THR A 191 18.02 -2.18 15.28
N LEU A 192 17.76 -2.52 14.02
CA LEU A 192 16.90 -3.63 13.66
C LEU A 192 17.62 -4.97 13.76
N ARG A 193 16.85 -6.00 14.09
CA ARG A 193 17.29 -7.39 14.00
C ARG A 193 17.45 -7.81 12.54
N LYS A 194 18.26 -8.85 12.34
CA LYS A 194 18.60 -9.37 11.02
C LYS A 194 17.39 -9.66 10.11
N ASN A 195 16.31 -10.25 10.63
CA ASN A 195 15.13 -10.54 9.82
C ASN A 195 14.40 -9.26 9.39
N ALA A 196 14.24 -8.29 10.31
CA ALA A 196 13.69 -6.98 9.99
C ALA A 196 14.57 -6.22 8.98
N GLN A 197 15.90 -6.30 9.09
CA GLN A 197 16.83 -5.74 8.11
C GLN A 197 16.59 -6.34 6.71
N ILE A 198 16.42 -7.66 6.60
CA ILE A 198 16.15 -8.33 5.32
C ILE A 198 14.85 -7.84 4.69
N VAL A 199 13.76 -7.80 5.48
CA VAL A 199 12.45 -7.33 4.99
C VAL A 199 12.52 -5.84 4.59
N LEU A 200 13.20 -5.01 5.37
CA LEU A 200 13.41 -3.60 5.07
C LEU A 200 14.17 -3.41 3.75
N MET A 201 15.27 -4.13 3.54
CA MET A 201 16.05 -4.06 2.30
C MET A 201 15.22 -4.52 1.10
N THR A 202 14.52 -5.64 1.22
CA THR A 202 13.68 -6.19 0.14
C THR A 202 12.57 -5.21 -0.24
N SER A 203 11.93 -4.61 0.76
CA SER A 203 10.85 -3.63 0.55
C SER A 203 11.37 -2.33 -0.06
N LEU A 204 12.57 -1.89 0.34
CA LEU A 204 13.20 -0.68 -0.17
C LEU A 204 13.66 -0.86 -1.62
N GLU A 205 14.24 -2.02 -1.94
CA GLU A 205 14.60 -2.39 -3.32
C GLU A 205 13.40 -2.27 -4.26
N ARG A 206 12.27 -2.85 -3.85
CA ARG A 206 11.02 -2.75 -4.60
C ARG A 206 10.53 -1.30 -4.74
N ALA A 207 10.65 -0.49 -3.70
CA ALA A 207 10.29 0.92 -3.76
C ALA A 207 11.16 1.71 -4.75
N ILE A 208 12.47 1.44 -4.80
CA ILE A 208 13.41 2.05 -5.76
C ILE A 208 13.04 1.65 -7.19
N TRP A 209 12.81 0.36 -7.45
CA TRP A 209 12.36 -0.10 -8.78
C TRP A 209 11.04 0.54 -9.19
N ASN A 210 10.05 0.56 -8.29
CA ASN A 210 8.75 1.16 -8.56
C ASN A 210 8.87 2.67 -8.84
N TRP A 211 9.76 3.38 -8.14
CA TRP A 211 10.04 4.79 -8.44
C TRP A 211 10.61 4.96 -9.85
N MET A 212 11.60 4.17 -10.25
CA MET A 212 12.17 4.23 -11.60
C MET A 212 11.13 3.91 -12.68
N GLU A 213 10.24 2.94 -12.44
CA GLU A 213 9.16 2.59 -13.36
C GLU A 213 8.06 3.67 -13.43
N THR A 214 7.73 4.28 -12.29
CA THR A 214 6.65 5.28 -12.18
C THR A 214 7.10 6.66 -12.66
N TYR A 215 8.34 7.04 -12.37
CA TYR A 215 8.92 8.36 -12.60
C TYR A 215 10.22 8.26 -13.43
N PRO A 216 10.19 7.69 -14.65
CA PRO A 216 11.40 7.47 -15.45
C PRO A 216 12.11 8.77 -15.83
N THR A 217 11.39 9.89 -15.88
CA THR A 217 11.96 11.21 -16.15
C THR A 217 12.83 11.71 -15.00
N GLU A 218 12.40 11.51 -13.75
CA GLU A 218 13.22 11.88 -12.57
C GLU A 218 14.54 11.09 -12.57
N PHE A 219 14.47 9.80 -12.90
CA PHE A 219 15.67 8.96 -13.01
C PHE A 219 16.59 9.41 -14.16
N ALA A 220 16.04 9.80 -15.31
CA ALA A 220 16.84 10.31 -16.42
C ALA A 220 17.50 11.66 -16.09
N GLU A 221 16.80 12.55 -15.37
CA GLU A 221 17.31 13.86 -14.94
C GLU A 221 18.51 13.73 -14.00
N LEU A 222 18.54 12.71 -13.13
CA LEU A 222 19.66 12.44 -12.22
C LEU A 222 21.00 12.23 -12.92
N GLN A 223 20.99 11.75 -14.17
CA GLN A 223 22.21 11.57 -14.95
C GLN A 223 22.86 12.91 -15.34
N SER A 224 22.04 13.96 -15.45
CA SER A 224 22.49 15.31 -15.83
C SER A 224 22.63 16.24 -14.64
N THR A 225 21.76 16.08 -13.63
CA THR A 225 21.73 16.90 -12.42
C THR A 225 21.78 15.97 -11.21
N PRO A 226 22.97 15.74 -10.63
CA PRO A 226 23.11 14.93 -9.44
C PRO A 226 22.25 15.46 -8.29
N ASN A 227 21.77 14.55 -7.44
CA ASN A 227 21.07 14.87 -6.21
C ASN A 227 21.95 14.44 -5.03
N ASP A 228 22.62 15.40 -4.41
CA ASP A 228 23.59 15.14 -3.33
C ASP A 228 22.95 14.43 -2.13
N ASP A 229 21.70 14.76 -1.77
CA ASP A 229 20.99 14.11 -0.66
C ASP A 229 20.77 12.62 -0.95
N LEU A 230 20.35 12.29 -2.18
CA LEU A 230 20.19 10.91 -2.62
C LEU A 230 21.54 10.18 -2.61
N THR A 231 22.59 10.80 -3.15
CA THR A 231 23.95 10.23 -3.17
C THR A 231 24.43 9.91 -1.77
N ASN A 232 24.37 10.87 -0.84
CA ASN A 232 24.77 10.67 0.55
C ASN A 232 23.97 9.54 1.23
N CYS A 233 22.66 9.47 0.97
CA CYS A 233 21.81 8.41 1.50
C CYS A 233 22.19 7.03 0.94
N CYS A 234 22.50 6.94 -0.36
CA CYS A 234 22.94 5.71 -0.99
C CYS A 234 24.32 5.26 -0.49
N GLU A 235 25.29 6.17 -0.31
CA GLU A 235 26.61 5.86 0.25
C GLU A 235 26.49 5.23 1.65
N MET A 236 25.71 5.84 2.54
CA MET A 236 25.45 5.27 3.87
C MET A 236 24.78 3.90 3.80
N MET A 237 23.84 3.72 2.86
CA MET A 237 23.18 2.45 2.66
C MET A 237 24.18 1.38 2.19
N PHE A 238 25.06 1.68 1.25
CA PHE A 238 26.10 0.74 0.79
C PHE A 238 27.02 0.31 1.93
N GLU A 239 27.42 1.22 2.82
CA GLU A 239 28.19 0.86 4.02
C GLU A 239 27.43 -0.11 4.94
N HIS A 240 26.11 0.07 5.07
CA HIS A 240 25.26 -0.87 5.80
C HIS A 240 25.21 -2.26 5.13
N LEU A 241 25.09 -2.30 3.80
CA LEU A 241 25.05 -3.53 3.01
C LEU A 241 26.39 -4.29 3.08
N ASP A 242 27.51 -3.58 2.96
CA ASP A 242 28.84 -4.17 3.05
C ASP A 242 29.06 -4.83 4.41
N GLY A 243 28.72 -4.14 5.50
CA GLY A 243 28.76 -4.72 6.86
C GLY A 243 27.80 -5.90 7.04
N PHE A 244 26.67 -5.93 6.32
CA PHE A 244 25.74 -7.05 6.35
C PHE A 244 26.26 -8.28 5.57
N ALA A 245 26.99 -8.04 4.48
CA ALA A 245 27.44 -9.01 3.49
C ALA A 245 28.74 -9.76 3.81
N GLU A 246 29.46 -9.41 4.88
CA GLU A 246 30.72 -10.09 5.31
C GLU A 246 30.56 -11.61 5.57
N ASN A 247 29.33 -12.13 5.64
CA ASN A 247 29.05 -13.56 5.59
C ASN A 247 28.69 -14.00 4.16
N SER A 248 29.59 -14.71 3.48
CA SER A 248 29.57 -15.05 2.03
C SER A 248 28.27 -15.63 1.44
N LYS A 249 27.37 -16.22 2.24
CA LYS A 249 26.03 -16.67 1.79
C LYS A 249 25.01 -15.53 1.58
N LYS A 250 25.30 -14.31 2.06
CA LYS A 250 24.35 -13.19 2.12
C LYS A 250 24.51 -12.17 0.99
N ARG A 251 25.64 -12.16 0.27
CA ARG A 251 25.87 -11.23 -0.86
C ARG A 251 24.75 -11.30 -1.91
N ALA A 252 24.27 -12.49 -2.25
CA ALA A 252 23.21 -12.67 -3.24
C ALA A 252 21.86 -12.03 -2.85
N GLN A 253 21.61 -11.77 -1.57
CA GLN A 253 20.36 -11.18 -1.08
C GLN A 253 20.36 -9.65 -1.06
N VAL A 254 21.54 -9.03 -1.11
CA VAL A 254 21.71 -7.56 -1.11
C VAL A 254 22.27 -7.03 -2.43
N TRP A 255 22.75 -7.92 -3.30
CA TRP A 255 23.29 -7.59 -4.62
C TRP A 255 22.36 -6.73 -5.49
N PRO A 256 21.03 -6.92 -5.52
CA PRO A 256 20.16 -6.05 -6.32
C PRO A 256 20.14 -4.58 -5.86
N LEU A 257 20.59 -4.30 -4.64
CA LEU A 257 20.71 -2.97 -4.07
C LEU A 257 22.12 -2.37 -4.18
N GLN A 258 23.14 -3.15 -4.62
CA GLN A 258 24.54 -2.72 -4.84
C GLN A 258 24.79 -2.42 -6.33
#